data_AF-A0A328P9G6-F1
#
_entry.id   AF-A0A328P9G6-F1
#
_cell.length_a   1.000
_cell.length_b   1.000
_cell.length_c   1.000
_cell.angle_alpha   90.00
_cell.angle_beta   90.00
_cell.angle_gamma   90.00
#
_symmetry.space_group_name_H-M   'P 1'
#
loop_
_entity.id
_entity.type
_entity.pdbx_description
1 polymer ?
#
loop_
_entity_poly.entity_id
_entity_poly.type
_entity_poly.pdbx_seq_one_letter_code
_entity_poly.pdbx_strand_id
1 'polypeptide(L)'
;MIKLVVFDLDNVIIDAEAIDEIGKLMGVEEKIMELTKKAMEGEMDFKESIEERVKLLKGAKVDDIKKLAQELPLMKGAEETIQHLREKGYKIATITGSFDIIADIIGKKLNLDYIICNKLHQKNGLLTGKVTGPLVKKTKYEVLQELLEDEGFSFDECVAVGDGANDISMIESAKLGIAFNAKPIVKEKADAIVEKKDLREIIPLIEELEETCEVSLEEVLDKKKEYEDKLSATLKEREEFNKKAKEKKELRDELNKKVKENLDLAIKFKDKRNEINKMVEENKRLRNETNKKIRKLKWSSTGRKRLKLEKEIKKIDNIIETQVLDMKKENELVNRVNDLRRELAKIREDEKTRKKALKLKRLSEKYHENVVKLSKEAQEYHEKMLEQFKKTDEIRAKADEAHEKFVKFMKLASKKHEESKKIMGKIKQVNIEIKRIKSRMDKVDAAKNHKRRILEKKKAEEIYKLFKDGKKLTKDELLLLQRYKIV
;
A
#
# COMPACT_ATOMS: atom_id res chain seq x y z
N MET A 1 36.54 -2.11 -15.39
CA MET A 1 36.14 -2.18 -16.81
C MET A 1 35.94 -3.65 -17.13
N ILE A 2 34.90 -4.01 -17.87
CA ILE A 2 34.71 -5.40 -18.30
C ILE A 2 35.83 -5.76 -19.28
N LYS A 3 36.29 -7.01 -19.26
CA LYS A 3 37.35 -7.52 -20.15
C LYS A 3 36.92 -8.78 -20.86
N LEU A 4 36.06 -9.58 -20.26
CA LEU A 4 35.61 -10.87 -20.77
C LEU A 4 34.08 -10.94 -20.78
N VAL A 5 33.51 -11.37 -21.90
CA VAL A 5 32.09 -11.75 -21.98
C VAL A 5 32.03 -13.23 -22.32
N VAL A 6 31.35 -14.01 -21.47
CA VAL A 6 31.24 -15.46 -21.59
C VAL A 6 29.81 -15.85 -21.86
N PHE A 7 29.63 -16.72 -22.84
CA PHE A 7 28.33 -17.20 -23.30
C PHE A 7 28.22 -18.72 -23.13
N ASP A 8 27.02 -19.23 -22.82
CA ASP A 8 26.69 -20.59 -23.24
C ASP A 8 26.55 -20.65 -24.78
N LEU A 9 26.60 -21.86 -25.31
CA LEU A 9 26.38 -22.15 -26.72
C LEU A 9 24.90 -22.42 -27.00
N ASP A 10 24.40 -23.54 -26.49
CA ASP A 10 23.03 -24.02 -26.72
C ASP A 10 22.02 -22.99 -26.19
N ASN A 11 20.95 -22.72 -26.94
CA ASN A 11 19.92 -21.72 -26.68
C ASN A 11 20.39 -20.26 -26.42
N VAL A 12 21.68 -19.95 -26.57
CA VAL A 12 22.24 -18.60 -26.35
C VAL A 12 22.95 -18.08 -27.59
N ILE A 13 24.01 -18.75 -28.06
CA ILE A 13 24.68 -18.40 -29.32
C ILE A 13 23.98 -19.08 -30.50
N ILE A 14 23.51 -20.31 -30.33
CA ILE A 14 22.69 -21.03 -31.32
C ILE A 14 21.25 -21.12 -30.83
N ASP A 15 20.28 -21.07 -31.75
CA ASP A 15 18.86 -21.29 -31.43
C ASP A 15 18.51 -22.79 -31.60
N ALA A 16 19.29 -23.63 -30.94
CA ALA A 16 19.16 -25.09 -30.95
C ALA A 16 19.90 -25.72 -29.76
N GLU A 17 19.59 -26.99 -29.49
CA GLU A 17 20.34 -27.87 -28.59
C GLU A 17 21.18 -28.83 -29.44
N ALA A 18 22.50 -28.71 -29.37
CA ALA A 18 23.43 -29.44 -30.23
C ALA A 18 23.25 -30.97 -30.18
N ILE A 19 22.99 -31.52 -28.99
CA ILE A 19 22.84 -32.96 -28.80
C ILE A 19 21.55 -33.49 -29.44
N ASP A 20 20.48 -32.70 -29.40
CA ASP A 20 19.18 -33.07 -29.98
C ASP A 20 19.25 -33.05 -31.51
N GLU A 21 19.97 -32.08 -32.08
CA GLU A 21 20.19 -31.99 -33.52
C GLU A 21 21.04 -33.15 -34.06
N ILE A 22 22.08 -33.59 -33.33
CA ILE A 22 22.79 -34.84 -33.67
C ILE A 22 21.87 -36.06 -33.49
N GLY A 23 21.03 -36.05 -32.47
CA GLY A 23 20.02 -37.08 -32.21
C GLY A 23 19.05 -37.27 -33.36
N LYS A 24 18.54 -36.16 -33.93
CA LYS A 24 17.68 -36.15 -35.12
C LYS A 24 18.38 -36.76 -36.33
N LEU A 25 19.64 -36.38 -36.58
CA LEU A 25 20.46 -36.95 -37.65
C LEU A 25 20.61 -38.48 -37.52
N MET A 26 20.60 -38.99 -36.28
CA MET A 26 20.72 -40.41 -35.96
C MET A 26 19.38 -41.13 -35.79
N GLY A 27 18.24 -40.43 -35.82
CA GLY A 27 16.92 -40.99 -35.56
C GLY A 27 16.72 -41.48 -34.11
N VAL A 28 17.44 -40.90 -33.14
CA VAL A 28 17.38 -41.28 -31.71
C VAL A 28 16.88 -40.15 -30.79
N GLU A 29 16.27 -39.11 -31.37
CA GLU A 29 15.74 -37.93 -30.66
C GLU A 29 14.84 -38.31 -29.48
N GLU A 30 13.88 -39.22 -29.68
CA GLU A 30 12.95 -39.64 -28.62
C GLU A 30 13.67 -40.19 -27.38
N LYS A 31 14.74 -40.97 -27.58
CA LYS A 31 15.53 -41.55 -26.49
C LYS A 31 16.36 -40.50 -25.76
N ILE A 32 16.90 -39.52 -26.50
CA ILE A 32 17.65 -38.39 -25.91
C ILE A 32 16.71 -37.51 -25.07
N MET A 33 15.50 -37.26 -25.57
CA MET A 33 14.48 -36.51 -24.83
C MET A 33 14.07 -37.23 -23.54
N GLU A 34 13.89 -38.55 -23.57
CA GLU A 34 13.58 -39.35 -22.37
C GLU A 34 14.68 -39.23 -21.30
N LEU A 35 15.96 -39.35 -21.70
CA LEU A 35 17.11 -39.21 -20.80
C LEU A 35 17.25 -37.78 -20.24
N THR A 36 16.99 -36.77 -21.08
CA THR A 36 17.04 -35.36 -20.66
C THR A 36 15.95 -35.07 -19.64
N LYS A 37 14.74 -35.62 -19.82
CA LYS A 37 13.65 -35.49 -18.86
C LYS A 37 14.00 -36.09 -17.50
N LYS A 38 14.53 -37.32 -17.47
CA LYS A 38 14.98 -37.98 -16.23
C LYS A 38 16.05 -37.17 -15.48
N ALA A 39 16.99 -36.58 -16.22
CA ALA A 39 18.01 -35.71 -15.62
C ALA A 39 17.41 -34.42 -15.04
N MET A 40 16.43 -33.80 -15.72
CA MET A 40 15.73 -32.63 -15.21
C MET A 40 14.82 -32.92 -14.00
N GLU A 41 14.31 -34.14 -13.87
CA GLU A 41 13.54 -34.63 -12.71
C GLU A 41 14.44 -35.01 -11.52
N GLY A 42 15.76 -34.94 -11.69
CA GLY A 42 16.74 -35.25 -10.64
C GLY A 42 16.97 -36.75 -10.44
N GLU A 43 16.48 -37.60 -11.34
CA GLU A 43 16.67 -39.05 -11.29
C GLU A 43 18.06 -39.49 -11.77
N MET A 44 18.82 -38.59 -12.38
CA MET A 44 20.14 -38.86 -12.97
C MET A 44 21.04 -37.64 -12.80
N ASP A 45 22.30 -37.85 -12.44
CA ASP A 45 23.26 -36.75 -12.35
C ASP A 45 23.65 -36.23 -13.75
N PHE A 46 24.17 -34.99 -13.84
CA PHE A 46 24.51 -34.39 -15.13
C PHE A 46 25.53 -35.20 -15.94
N LYS A 47 26.50 -35.81 -15.25
CA LYS A 47 27.58 -36.57 -15.87
C LYS A 47 27.05 -37.89 -16.46
N GLU A 48 26.25 -38.61 -15.70
CA GLU A 48 25.54 -39.81 -16.15
C GLU A 48 24.62 -39.48 -17.32
N SER A 49 23.87 -38.38 -17.23
CA SER A 49 22.97 -37.94 -18.29
C SER A 49 23.70 -37.64 -19.59
N ILE A 50 24.83 -36.93 -19.56
CA ILE A 50 25.59 -36.63 -20.77
C ILE A 50 26.27 -37.89 -21.33
N GLU A 51 26.79 -38.78 -20.48
CA GLU A 51 27.40 -40.04 -20.91
C GLU A 51 26.37 -40.97 -21.57
N GLU A 52 25.17 -41.13 -21.00
CA GLU A 52 24.10 -41.95 -21.58
C GLU A 52 23.58 -41.39 -22.91
N ARG A 53 23.37 -40.07 -22.99
CA ARG A 53 22.93 -39.45 -24.26
C ARG A 53 23.99 -39.58 -25.35
N VAL A 54 25.27 -39.41 -25.03
CA VAL A 54 26.36 -39.58 -26.00
C VAL A 54 26.52 -41.03 -26.46
N LYS A 55 26.23 -42.04 -25.62
CA LYS A 55 26.23 -43.45 -26.04
C LYS A 55 25.25 -43.71 -27.19
N LEU A 56 24.10 -43.03 -27.21
CA LEU A 56 23.11 -43.15 -28.28
C LEU A 56 23.62 -42.62 -29.62
N LEU A 57 24.61 -41.73 -29.61
CA LEU A 57 25.22 -41.14 -30.81
C LEU A 57 26.33 -42.01 -31.41
N LYS A 58 26.62 -43.17 -30.82
CA LYS A 58 27.66 -44.08 -31.31
C LYS A 58 27.37 -44.50 -32.76
N GLY A 59 28.37 -44.32 -33.63
CA GLY A 59 28.25 -44.62 -35.06
C GLY A 59 27.87 -43.42 -35.92
N ALA A 60 27.56 -42.25 -35.34
CA ALA A 60 27.34 -41.04 -36.12
C ALA A 60 28.61 -40.64 -36.89
N LYS A 61 28.45 -40.25 -38.16
CA LYS A 61 29.55 -39.78 -39.00
C LYS A 61 29.94 -38.36 -38.62
N VAL A 62 31.22 -38.16 -38.32
CA VAL A 62 31.76 -36.86 -37.92
C VAL A 62 31.54 -35.80 -38.98
N ASP A 63 31.65 -36.15 -40.26
CA ASP A 63 31.47 -35.19 -41.35
C ASP A 63 30.01 -34.74 -41.51
N ASP A 64 29.04 -35.59 -41.16
CA ASP A 64 27.63 -35.18 -41.17
C ASP A 64 27.33 -34.23 -40.01
N ILE A 65 27.95 -34.44 -38.84
CA ILE A 65 27.87 -33.51 -37.69
C ILE A 65 28.54 -32.16 -38.02
N LYS A 66 29.66 -32.17 -38.76
CA LYS A 66 30.29 -30.91 -39.21
C LYS A 66 29.40 -30.12 -40.17
N LYS A 67 28.71 -30.80 -41.09
CA LYS A 67 27.74 -30.16 -42.00
C LYS A 67 26.58 -29.57 -41.20
N LEU A 68 26.03 -30.35 -40.27
CA LEU A 68 25.01 -29.88 -39.34
C LEU A 68 25.47 -28.60 -38.63
N ALA A 69 26.68 -28.59 -38.06
CA ALA A 69 27.22 -27.44 -37.35
C ALA A 69 27.33 -26.17 -38.21
N GLN A 70 27.54 -26.30 -39.53
CA GLN A 70 27.57 -25.16 -40.46
C GLN A 70 26.19 -24.58 -40.73
N GLU A 71 25.16 -25.43 -40.68
CA GLU A 71 23.75 -25.11 -40.98
C GLU A 71 22.95 -24.70 -39.74
N LEU A 72 23.47 -24.95 -38.52
CA LEU A 72 22.80 -24.59 -37.28
C LEU A 72 22.45 -23.09 -37.25
N PRO A 73 21.19 -22.75 -36.89
CA PRO A 73 20.77 -21.37 -36.79
C PRO A 73 21.49 -20.69 -35.62
N LEU A 74 22.15 -19.58 -35.90
CA LEU A 74 22.62 -18.68 -34.86
C LEU A 74 21.42 -18.00 -34.21
N MET A 75 21.52 -17.72 -32.91
CA MET A 75 20.56 -16.88 -32.21
C MET A 75 20.47 -15.53 -32.92
N LYS A 76 19.25 -15.03 -33.06
CA LYS A 76 19.02 -13.73 -33.69
C LYS A 76 19.88 -12.67 -33.02
N GLY A 77 20.67 -11.93 -33.79
CA GLY A 77 21.56 -10.90 -33.26
C GLY A 77 22.90 -11.39 -32.73
N ALA A 78 23.21 -12.71 -32.78
CA ALA A 78 24.44 -13.24 -32.18
C ALA A 78 25.71 -12.71 -32.85
N GLU A 79 25.73 -12.67 -34.19
CA GLU A 79 26.88 -12.17 -34.96
C GLU A 79 27.08 -10.67 -34.70
N GLU A 80 26.00 -9.88 -34.73
CA GLU A 80 26.06 -8.44 -34.45
C GLU A 80 26.51 -8.15 -33.02
N THR A 81 25.99 -8.89 -32.04
CA THR A 81 26.38 -8.71 -30.63
C THR A 81 27.84 -9.07 -30.40
N ILE A 82 28.30 -10.21 -30.91
CA ILE A 82 29.70 -10.62 -30.72
C ILE A 82 30.64 -9.65 -31.43
N GLN A 83 30.31 -9.22 -32.65
CA GLN A 83 31.10 -8.22 -33.37
C GLN A 83 31.17 -6.90 -32.58
N HIS A 84 30.04 -6.37 -32.10
CA HIS A 84 30.00 -5.14 -31.31
C HIS A 84 30.87 -5.23 -30.04
N LEU A 85 30.77 -6.34 -29.31
CA LEU A 85 31.55 -6.56 -28.10
C LEU A 85 33.06 -6.66 -28.39
N ARG A 86 33.43 -7.30 -29.51
CA ARG A 86 34.83 -7.34 -29.96
C ARG A 86 35.36 -5.97 -30.35
N GLU A 87 34.55 -5.17 -31.06
CA GLU A 87 34.92 -3.80 -31.46
C GLU A 87 35.13 -2.88 -30.23
N LYS A 88 34.43 -3.14 -29.12
CA LYS A 88 34.65 -2.50 -27.82
C LYS A 88 35.90 -3.01 -27.08
N GLY A 89 36.59 -4.02 -27.61
CA GLY A 89 37.82 -4.57 -27.04
C GLY A 89 37.62 -5.69 -26.01
N TYR A 90 36.39 -6.22 -25.88
CA TYR A 90 36.15 -7.37 -25.00
C TYR A 90 36.69 -8.65 -25.62
N LYS A 91 37.25 -9.51 -24.77
CA LYS A 91 37.47 -10.92 -25.07
C LYS A 91 36.16 -11.67 -25.00
N ILE A 92 35.95 -12.58 -25.95
CA ILE A 92 34.72 -13.38 -26.02
C ILE A 92 35.04 -14.84 -25.82
N ALA A 93 34.36 -15.49 -24.87
CA ALA A 93 34.49 -16.91 -24.62
C ALA A 93 33.15 -17.63 -24.68
N THR A 94 33.20 -18.92 -25.03
CA THR A 94 32.10 -19.85 -24.82
C THR A 94 32.51 -20.92 -23.83
N ILE A 95 31.68 -21.13 -22.81
CA ILE A 95 31.78 -22.26 -21.87
C ILE A 95 30.50 -23.07 -22.00
N THR A 96 30.59 -24.27 -22.58
CA THR A 96 29.42 -25.06 -22.93
C THR A 96 29.56 -26.54 -22.61
N GLY A 97 28.42 -27.17 -22.27
CA GLY A 97 28.32 -28.64 -22.13
C GLY A 97 28.32 -29.37 -23.47
N SER A 98 28.19 -28.62 -24.57
CA SER A 98 28.21 -29.11 -25.95
C SER A 98 29.58 -29.65 -26.37
N PHE A 99 29.73 -29.96 -27.65
CA PHE A 99 30.82 -30.77 -28.19
C PHE A 99 31.75 -30.00 -29.12
N ASP A 100 33.04 -30.32 -29.06
CA ASP A 100 34.13 -29.76 -29.85
C ASP A 100 33.82 -29.64 -31.35
N ILE A 101 33.25 -30.68 -31.95
CA ILE A 101 32.92 -30.69 -33.40
C ILE A 101 32.00 -29.52 -33.79
N ILE A 102 31.06 -29.15 -32.92
CA ILE A 102 30.09 -28.06 -33.15
C ILE A 102 30.66 -26.73 -32.65
N ALA A 103 31.11 -26.71 -31.39
CA ALA A 103 31.59 -25.50 -30.72
C ALA A 103 32.77 -24.86 -31.48
N ASP A 104 33.69 -25.66 -32.03
CA ASP A 104 34.83 -25.15 -32.80
C ASP A 104 34.40 -24.49 -34.13
N ILE A 105 33.36 -25.02 -34.78
CA ILE A 105 32.85 -24.47 -36.05
C ILE A 105 32.12 -23.16 -35.79
N ILE A 106 31.21 -23.14 -34.81
CA ILE A 106 30.49 -21.94 -34.42
C ILE A 106 31.45 -20.87 -33.90
N GLY A 107 32.42 -21.26 -33.06
CA GLY A 107 33.39 -20.33 -32.50
C GLY A 107 34.32 -19.73 -33.55
N LYS A 108 34.71 -20.49 -34.58
CA LYS A 108 35.44 -19.94 -35.73
C LYS A 108 34.59 -18.99 -36.56
N LYS A 109 33.32 -19.33 -36.80
CA LYS A 109 32.37 -18.49 -37.56
C LYS A 109 32.18 -17.12 -36.89
N LEU A 110 32.13 -17.11 -35.56
CA LEU A 110 31.93 -15.90 -34.75
C LEU A 110 33.23 -15.26 -34.26
N ASN A 111 34.38 -15.83 -34.62
CA ASN A 111 35.70 -15.38 -34.20
C ASN A 111 35.81 -15.24 -32.67
N LEU A 112 35.48 -16.28 -31.91
CA LEU A 112 35.60 -16.30 -30.45
C LEU A 112 37.07 -16.43 -30.02
N ASP A 113 37.46 -15.77 -28.92
CA ASP A 113 38.83 -15.88 -28.38
C ASP A 113 39.04 -17.21 -27.66
N TYR A 114 38.02 -17.73 -26.96
CA TYR A 114 38.10 -18.97 -26.19
C TYR A 114 36.88 -19.86 -26.41
N ILE A 115 37.12 -21.16 -26.58
CA ILE A 115 36.08 -22.18 -26.73
C ILE A 115 36.39 -23.30 -25.74
N ILE A 116 35.60 -23.40 -24.67
CA ILE A 116 35.73 -24.47 -23.68
C ILE A 116 34.46 -25.33 -23.73
N CYS A 117 34.64 -26.58 -24.15
CA CYS A 117 33.55 -27.52 -24.39
C CYS A 117 33.96 -28.95 -24.03
N ASN A 118 33.00 -29.87 -24.09
CA ASN A 118 33.27 -31.29 -24.02
C ASN A 118 33.76 -31.83 -25.37
N LYS A 119 34.41 -33.00 -25.35
CA LYS A 119 35.03 -33.62 -26.51
C LYS A 119 34.41 -34.96 -26.80
N LEU A 120 33.90 -35.14 -28.02
CA LEU A 120 33.39 -36.42 -28.48
C LEU A 120 34.52 -37.30 -29.00
N HIS A 121 34.60 -38.53 -28.52
CA HIS A 121 35.62 -39.47 -28.98
C HIS A 121 35.24 -40.06 -30.33
N GLN A 122 36.13 -39.90 -31.30
CA GLN A 122 35.96 -40.41 -32.66
C GLN A 122 36.99 -41.49 -33.00
N LYS A 123 36.59 -42.47 -33.80
CA LYS A 123 37.47 -43.50 -34.38
C LYS A 123 37.02 -43.80 -35.81
N ASN A 124 37.94 -43.76 -36.77
CA ASN A 124 37.65 -43.99 -38.20
C ASN A 124 36.52 -43.11 -38.76
N GLY A 125 36.48 -41.83 -38.36
CA GLY A 125 35.44 -40.88 -38.81
C GLY A 125 34.05 -41.07 -38.19
N LEU A 126 33.92 -41.97 -37.20
CA LEU A 126 32.66 -42.25 -36.51
C LEU A 126 32.77 -41.94 -35.01
N LEU A 127 31.67 -41.50 -34.40
CA LEU A 127 31.58 -41.34 -32.95
C LEU A 127 31.61 -42.69 -32.23
N THR A 128 32.39 -42.77 -31.15
CA THR A 128 32.53 -43.99 -30.34
C THR A 128 31.48 -44.10 -29.22
N GLY A 129 30.74 -43.02 -28.96
CA GLY A 129 29.78 -42.92 -27.85
C GLY A 129 30.43 -42.63 -26.49
N LYS A 130 31.63 -42.05 -26.48
CA LYS A 130 32.32 -41.60 -25.26
C LYS A 130 32.54 -40.09 -25.32
N VAL A 131 32.44 -39.44 -24.15
CA VAL A 131 32.67 -38.00 -23.97
C VAL A 131 33.72 -37.78 -22.90
N THR A 132 34.59 -36.80 -23.11
CA THR A 132 35.54 -36.31 -22.10
C THR A 132 35.61 -34.81 -22.17
N GLY A 133 35.83 -34.12 -21.07
CA GLY A 133 35.98 -32.68 -21.10
C GLY A 133 35.95 -32.08 -19.71
N PRO A 134 36.23 -30.78 -19.60
CA PRO A 134 36.20 -30.09 -18.33
C PRO A 134 34.79 -30.13 -17.73
N LEU A 135 33.73 -29.92 -18.51
CA LEU A 135 32.35 -29.90 -18.00
C LEU A 135 31.74 -31.27 -17.72
N VAL A 136 32.45 -32.37 -18.01
CA VAL A 136 32.09 -33.70 -17.52
C VAL A 136 32.42 -33.85 -16.02
N LYS A 137 33.40 -33.09 -15.52
CA LYS A 137 33.93 -33.23 -14.15
C LYS A 137 33.80 -31.96 -13.30
N LYS A 138 33.79 -30.80 -13.94
CA LYS A 138 33.80 -29.49 -13.33
C LYS A 138 32.51 -28.74 -13.66
N THR A 139 32.16 -27.81 -12.79
CA THR A 139 31.10 -26.83 -13.00
C THR A 139 31.56 -25.74 -13.99
N LYS A 140 30.62 -25.00 -14.59
CA LYS A 140 30.97 -23.83 -15.41
C LYS A 140 31.69 -22.75 -14.60
N TYR A 141 31.40 -22.63 -13.30
CA TYR A 141 32.15 -21.78 -12.37
C TYR A 141 33.65 -22.12 -12.33
N GLU A 142 34.01 -23.39 -12.11
CA GLU A 142 35.42 -23.79 -12.00
C GLU A 142 36.16 -23.57 -13.32
N VAL A 143 35.51 -23.82 -14.46
CA VAL A 143 36.09 -23.54 -15.77
C VAL A 143 36.26 -22.05 -16.02
N LEU A 144 35.27 -21.23 -15.65
CA LEU A 144 35.39 -19.78 -15.75
C LEU A 144 36.53 -19.26 -14.86
N GLN A 145 36.66 -19.81 -13.64
CA GLN A 145 37.73 -19.45 -12.73
C GLN A 145 39.11 -19.71 -13.35
N GLU A 146 39.32 -20.89 -13.94
CA GLU A 146 40.57 -21.26 -14.60
C GLU A 146 40.89 -20.32 -15.76
N LEU A 147 39.90 -20.01 -16.61
CA LEU A 147 40.06 -19.06 -17.71
C LEU A 147 40.45 -17.65 -17.21
N LEU A 148 39.81 -17.17 -16.15
CA LEU A 148 40.11 -15.86 -15.57
C LEU A 148 41.51 -15.83 -14.94
N GLU A 149 41.92 -16.92 -14.28
CA GLU A 149 43.26 -17.04 -13.69
C GLU A 149 44.35 -17.04 -14.76
N ASP A 150 44.15 -17.76 -15.87
CA ASP A 150 45.07 -17.83 -17.01
C ASP A 150 45.27 -16.46 -17.69
N GLU A 151 44.19 -15.68 -17.81
CA GLU A 151 44.21 -14.33 -18.40
C GLU A 151 44.57 -13.22 -17.40
N GLY A 152 44.68 -13.54 -16.12
CA GLY A 152 44.91 -12.56 -15.05
C GLY A 152 43.76 -11.57 -14.85
N PHE A 153 42.53 -12.00 -15.17
CA PHE A 153 41.29 -11.28 -14.95
C PHE A 153 40.66 -11.68 -13.61
N SER A 154 39.66 -10.93 -13.17
CA SER A 154 38.79 -11.34 -12.06
C SER A 154 37.35 -11.51 -12.51
N PHE A 155 36.54 -12.17 -11.70
CA PHE A 155 35.10 -12.29 -11.92
C PHE A 155 34.40 -10.92 -12.04
N ASP A 156 34.92 -9.89 -11.35
CA ASP A 156 34.44 -8.50 -11.44
C ASP A 156 34.75 -7.84 -12.81
N GLU A 157 35.55 -8.49 -13.67
CA GLU A 157 35.87 -8.04 -15.02
C GLU A 157 35.15 -8.90 -16.08
N CYS A 158 34.21 -9.76 -15.65
CA CYS A 158 33.51 -10.72 -16.49
C CYS A 158 32.00 -10.44 -16.55
N VAL A 159 31.40 -10.64 -17.72
CA VAL A 159 29.95 -10.78 -17.92
C VAL A 159 29.67 -12.22 -18.32
N ALA A 160 28.60 -12.83 -17.80
CA ALA A 160 28.20 -14.19 -18.12
C ALA A 160 26.76 -14.21 -18.65
N VAL A 161 26.51 -14.94 -19.74
CA VAL A 161 25.19 -15.08 -20.38
C VAL A 161 24.84 -16.56 -20.49
N GLY A 162 23.66 -16.94 -19.99
CA GLY A 162 23.19 -18.33 -20.01
C GLY A 162 21.66 -18.44 -19.92
N ASP A 163 21.13 -19.61 -20.24
CA ASP A 163 19.69 -19.90 -20.25
C ASP A 163 19.28 -21.03 -19.27
N GLY A 164 20.24 -21.89 -18.91
CA GLY A 164 20.01 -23.16 -18.24
C GLY A 164 20.48 -23.22 -16.78
N ALA A 165 20.03 -24.23 -16.05
CA ALA A 165 20.39 -24.42 -14.64
C ALA A 165 21.90 -24.70 -14.44
N ASN A 166 22.54 -25.31 -15.45
CA ASN A 166 23.99 -25.51 -15.54
C ASN A 166 24.77 -24.18 -15.59
N ASP A 167 24.15 -23.09 -16.02
CA ASP A 167 24.79 -21.77 -16.12
C ASP A 167 24.76 -20.98 -14.82
N ILE A 168 23.88 -21.34 -13.87
CA ILE A 168 23.68 -20.58 -12.64
C ILE A 168 25.01 -20.31 -11.92
N SER A 169 25.88 -21.31 -11.83
CA SER A 169 27.20 -21.18 -11.18
C SER A 169 28.12 -20.15 -11.86
N MET A 170 28.04 -20.02 -13.19
CA MET A 170 28.79 -19.04 -13.99
C MET A 170 28.14 -17.65 -13.93
N ILE A 171 26.81 -17.60 -13.99
CA ILE A 171 26.01 -16.37 -13.92
C ILE A 171 26.16 -15.69 -12.56
N GLU A 172 26.01 -16.43 -11.44
CA GLU A 172 26.10 -15.88 -10.09
C GLU A 172 27.50 -15.38 -9.71
N SER A 173 28.54 -15.86 -10.42
CA SER A 173 29.92 -15.51 -10.12
C SER A 173 30.43 -14.29 -10.88
N ALA A 174 29.91 -14.00 -12.08
CA ALA A 174 30.33 -12.85 -12.90
C ALA A 174 29.91 -11.49 -12.28
N LYS A 175 30.51 -10.38 -12.74
CA LYS A 175 30.09 -9.01 -12.36
C LYS A 175 28.65 -8.71 -12.74
N LEU A 176 28.25 -9.25 -13.90
CA LEU A 176 26.91 -9.16 -14.46
C LEU A 176 26.56 -10.53 -15.03
N GLY A 177 25.65 -11.23 -14.36
CA GLY A 177 25.02 -12.43 -14.85
C GLY A 177 23.72 -12.12 -15.60
N ILE A 178 23.62 -12.53 -16.86
CA ILE A 178 22.45 -12.30 -17.72
C ILE A 178 21.75 -13.63 -18.00
N ALA A 179 20.49 -13.72 -17.58
CA ALA A 179 19.57 -14.79 -17.95
C ALA A 179 18.97 -14.47 -19.33
N PHE A 180 19.39 -15.17 -20.38
CA PHE A 180 18.91 -14.97 -21.75
C PHE A 180 17.87 -16.03 -22.12
N ASN A 181 16.63 -15.61 -22.35
CA ASN A 181 15.45 -16.46 -22.60
C ASN A 181 15.40 -17.70 -21.68
N ALA A 182 15.78 -17.50 -20.41
CA ALA A 182 16.18 -18.57 -19.52
C ALA A 182 15.01 -19.24 -18.79
N LYS A 183 15.28 -20.40 -18.18
CA LYS A 183 14.33 -21.07 -17.28
C LYS A 183 14.10 -20.24 -16.00
N PRO A 184 12.94 -20.36 -15.32
CA PRO A 184 12.62 -19.55 -14.13
C PRO A 184 13.70 -19.59 -13.03
N ILE A 185 14.29 -20.77 -12.78
CA ILE A 185 15.35 -20.94 -11.79
C ILE A 185 16.60 -20.11 -12.08
N VAL A 186 16.89 -19.82 -13.35
CA VAL A 186 18.04 -19.01 -13.75
C VAL A 186 17.71 -17.53 -13.61
N LYS A 187 16.47 -17.13 -13.96
CA LYS A 187 15.98 -15.75 -13.81
C LYS A 187 16.04 -15.26 -12.37
N GLU A 188 15.77 -16.14 -11.40
CA GLU A 188 15.86 -15.79 -9.98
C GLU A 188 17.29 -15.52 -9.49
N LYS A 189 18.30 -15.98 -10.24
CA LYS A 189 19.72 -15.93 -9.87
C LYS A 189 20.54 -14.92 -10.66
N ALA A 190 20.06 -14.52 -11.83
CA ALA A 190 20.72 -13.55 -12.69
C ALA A 190 20.52 -12.10 -12.21
N ASP A 191 21.50 -11.24 -12.51
CA ASP A 191 21.42 -9.80 -12.26
C ASP A 191 20.49 -9.10 -13.25
N ALA A 192 20.41 -9.61 -14.48
CA ALA A 192 19.57 -9.10 -15.55
C ALA A 192 18.87 -10.22 -16.31
N ILE A 193 17.70 -9.92 -16.85
CA ILE A 193 16.86 -10.90 -17.58
C ILE A 193 16.53 -10.31 -18.95
N VAL A 194 16.80 -11.10 -19.99
CA VAL A 194 16.41 -10.80 -21.38
C VAL A 194 15.43 -11.87 -21.81
N GLU A 195 14.16 -11.53 -21.98
CA GLU A 195 13.13 -12.51 -22.38
C GLU A 195 12.97 -12.64 -23.90
N LYS A 196 13.35 -11.61 -24.65
CA LYS A 196 13.28 -11.62 -26.11
C LYS A 196 14.43 -12.46 -26.66
N LYS A 197 14.12 -13.42 -27.55
CA LYS A 197 15.10 -14.19 -28.33
C LYS A 197 15.83 -13.31 -29.36
N ASP A 198 16.60 -12.36 -28.87
CA ASP A 198 17.40 -11.42 -29.67
C ASP A 198 18.62 -11.02 -28.85
N LEU A 199 19.80 -11.53 -29.20
CA LEU A 199 21.02 -11.37 -28.40
C LEU A 199 21.52 -9.92 -28.38
N ARG A 200 20.98 -9.03 -29.22
CA ARG A 200 21.32 -7.59 -29.22
C ARG A 200 20.83 -6.88 -27.96
N GLU A 201 19.83 -7.42 -27.29
CA GLU A 201 19.26 -6.83 -26.06
C GLU A 201 20.24 -6.87 -24.88
N ILE A 202 21.33 -7.65 -24.95
CA ILE A 202 22.36 -7.63 -23.89
C ILE A 202 23.30 -6.45 -24.01
N ILE A 203 23.44 -5.85 -25.20
CA ILE A 203 24.41 -4.77 -25.45
C ILE A 203 24.16 -3.58 -24.52
N PRO A 204 22.93 -3.05 -24.39
CA PRO A 204 22.66 -1.93 -23.49
C PRO A 204 22.94 -2.25 -22.03
N LEU A 205 22.72 -3.50 -21.60
CA LEU A 205 22.96 -3.95 -20.22
C LEU A 205 24.46 -3.94 -19.88
N ILE A 206 25.29 -4.33 -20.85
CA ILE A 206 26.76 -4.31 -20.69
C ILE A 206 27.27 -2.87 -20.73
N GLU A 207 26.72 -2.02 -21.60
CA GLU A 207 27.12 -0.61 -21.70
C GLU A 207 26.70 0.22 -20.47
N GLU A 208 25.48 0.02 -19.94
CA GLU A 208 25.02 0.66 -18.71
C GLU A 208 25.90 0.29 -17.50
N LEU A 209 26.45 -0.93 -17.47
CA LEU A 209 27.40 -1.36 -16.45
C LEU A 209 28.73 -0.57 -16.49
N GLU A 210 29.11 -0.07 -17.66
CA GLU A 210 30.29 0.78 -17.81
C GLU A 210 30.00 2.24 -17.42
N GLU A 211 28.85 2.77 -17.83
CA GLU A 211 28.41 4.13 -17.46
C GLU A 211 28.16 4.27 -15.94
N THR A 212 27.56 3.25 -15.31
CA THR A 212 27.31 3.26 -13.85
C THR A 212 28.56 3.12 -13.00
N CYS A 213 29.70 2.73 -13.58
CA CYS A 213 31.00 2.78 -12.89
C CYS A 213 31.54 4.22 -12.72
N GLU A 214 30.96 5.21 -13.42
CA GLU A 214 31.30 6.63 -13.25
C GLU A 214 30.42 7.36 -12.21
N VAL A 215 29.38 6.72 -11.66
CA VAL A 215 28.56 7.35 -10.60
C VAL A 215 29.33 7.30 -9.27
N SER A 216 29.79 8.46 -8.83
CA SER A 216 30.54 8.60 -7.59
C SER A 216 29.72 8.13 -6.37
N LEU A 217 30.36 7.49 -5.38
CA LEU A 217 29.74 7.18 -4.08
C LEU A 217 29.13 8.45 -3.45
N GLU A 218 29.71 9.62 -3.75
CA GLU A 218 29.24 10.94 -3.36
C GLU A 218 27.84 11.26 -3.92
N GLU A 219 27.58 11.02 -5.21
CA GLU A 219 26.25 11.27 -5.80
C GLU A 219 25.14 10.40 -5.18
N VAL A 220 25.45 9.15 -4.83
CA VAL A 220 24.47 8.26 -4.19
C VAL A 220 24.22 8.66 -2.74
N LEU A 221 25.26 9.15 -2.04
CA LEU A 221 25.14 9.70 -0.70
C LEU A 221 24.35 11.01 -0.69
N ASP A 222 24.52 11.87 -1.71
CA ASP A 222 23.77 13.12 -1.86
C ASP A 222 22.29 12.84 -2.15
N LYS A 223 21.99 11.89 -3.05
CA LYS A 223 20.61 11.42 -3.29
C LYS A 223 19.98 10.89 -2.00
N LYS A 224 20.72 10.12 -1.19
CA LYS A 224 20.25 9.65 0.11
C LYS A 224 19.90 10.81 1.04
N LYS A 225 20.78 11.79 1.17
CA LYS A 225 20.59 12.97 2.02
C LYS A 225 19.36 13.77 1.59
N GLU A 226 19.18 13.96 0.29
CA GLU A 226 18.00 14.63 -0.27
C GLU A 226 16.69 13.89 0.07
N TYR A 227 16.69 12.55 -0.02
CA TYR A 227 15.53 11.75 0.38
C TYR A 227 15.28 11.77 1.89
N GLU A 228 16.32 11.80 2.71
CA GLU A 228 16.20 11.94 4.17
C GLU A 228 15.64 13.31 4.57
N ASP A 229 16.08 14.38 3.90
CA ASP A 229 15.55 15.73 4.12
C ASP A 229 14.07 15.81 3.72
N LYS A 230 13.70 15.26 2.55
CA LYS A 230 12.30 15.15 2.11
C LYS A 230 11.46 14.32 3.06
N LEU A 231 12.00 13.23 3.60
CA LEU A 231 11.32 12.40 4.60
C LEU A 231 11.08 13.19 5.89
N SER A 232 12.09 13.92 6.38
CA SER A 232 12.00 14.72 7.61
C SER A 232 10.94 15.83 7.49
N ALA A 233 10.88 16.51 6.33
CA ALA A 233 9.86 17.51 6.05
C ALA A 233 8.45 16.91 6.03
N THR A 234 8.28 15.79 5.33
CA THR A 234 6.98 15.09 5.22
C THR A 234 6.49 14.57 6.59
N LEU A 235 7.42 14.13 7.45
CA LEU A 235 7.10 13.68 8.81
C LEU A 235 6.66 14.84 9.70
N LYS A 236 7.35 16.00 9.64
CA LYS A 236 6.94 17.22 10.36
C LYS A 236 5.54 17.68 9.96
N GLU A 237 5.25 17.71 8.66
CA GLU A 237 3.91 18.06 8.15
C GLU A 237 2.85 17.08 8.65
N ARG A 238 3.14 15.77 8.63
CA ARG A 238 2.24 14.73 9.16
C ARG A 238 1.95 14.93 10.64
N GLU A 239 2.97 15.20 11.45
CA GLU A 239 2.82 15.46 12.87
C GLU A 239 1.97 16.71 13.13
N GLU A 240 2.17 17.77 12.36
CA GLU A 240 1.37 18.99 12.46
C GLU A 240 -0.12 18.73 12.13
N PHE A 241 -0.41 17.98 11.06
CA PHE A 241 -1.78 17.59 10.73
C PHE A 241 -2.41 16.68 11.79
N ASN A 242 -1.65 15.74 12.36
CA ASN A 242 -2.13 14.90 13.44
C ASN A 242 -2.43 15.71 14.71
N LYS A 243 -1.59 16.70 15.03
CA LYS A 243 -1.82 17.61 16.16
C LYS A 243 -3.11 18.41 15.96
N LYS A 244 -3.28 19.03 14.78
CA LYS A 244 -4.51 19.76 14.41
C LYS A 244 -5.73 18.85 14.45
N ALA A 245 -5.61 17.60 13.98
CA ALA A 245 -6.69 16.62 14.06
C ALA A 245 -7.04 16.30 15.53
N LYS A 246 -6.05 16.08 16.39
CA LYS A 246 -6.27 15.80 17.82
C LYS A 246 -7.02 16.95 18.51
N GLU A 247 -6.60 18.19 18.28
CA GLU A 247 -7.26 19.39 18.81
C GLU A 247 -8.73 19.48 18.36
N LYS A 248 -9.02 19.19 17.08
CA LYS A 248 -10.41 19.20 16.58
C LYS A 248 -11.24 18.03 17.12
N LYS A 249 -10.62 16.88 17.37
CA LYS A 249 -11.29 15.73 18.01
C LYS A 249 -11.68 16.06 19.44
N GLU A 250 -10.75 16.61 20.23
CA GLU A 250 -11.00 17.03 21.61
C GLU A 250 -12.12 18.08 21.67
N LEU A 251 -12.05 19.10 20.81
CA LEU A 251 -13.11 20.11 20.70
C LEU A 251 -14.47 19.49 20.35
N ARG A 252 -14.52 18.57 19.38
CA ARG A 252 -15.76 17.86 19.01
C ARG A 252 -16.31 17.06 20.18
N ASP A 253 -15.47 16.34 20.89
CA ASP A 253 -15.87 15.47 21.99
C ASP A 253 -16.40 16.30 23.18
N GLU A 254 -15.77 17.44 23.48
CA GLU A 254 -16.26 18.41 24.46
C GLU A 254 -17.62 19.02 24.07
N LEU A 255 -17.78 19.43 22.81
CA LEU A 255 -19.05 19.99 22.32
C LEU A 255 -20.16 18.95 22.35
N ASN A 256 -19.88 17.71 21.96
CA ASN A 256 -20.85 16.60 22.04
C ASN A 256 -21.25 16.28 23.48
N LYS A 257 -20.32 16.39 24.43
CA LYS A 257 -20.64 16.27 25.85
C LYS A 257 -21.61 17.36 26.30
N LYS A 258 -21.36 18.62 25.91
CA LYS A 258 -22.26 19.76 26.19
C LYS A 258 -23.63 19.60 25.53
N VAL A 259 -23.68 19.08 24.30
CA VAL A 259 -24.95 18.74 23.62
C VAL A 259 -25.75 17.75 24.46
N LYS A 260 -25.11 16.69 24.94
CA LYS A 260 -25.77 15.67 25.77
C LYS A 260 -26.30 16.27 27.08
N GLU A 261 -25.49 17.06 27.77
CA GLU A 261 -25.89 17.75 29.01
C GLU A 261 -27.09 18.70 28.80
N ASN A 262 -27.09 19.49 27.73
CA ASN A 262 -28.19 20.39 27.40
C ASN A 262 -29.47 19.63 26.99
N LEU A 263 -29.32 18.53 26.25
CA LEU A 263 -30.44 17.68 25.87
C LEU A 263 -31.08 17.02 27.10
N ASP A 264 -30.28 16.52 28.04
CA ASP A 264 -30.76 15.96 29.31
C ASP A 264 -31.52 17.01 30.14
N LEU A 265 -31.03 18.26 30.16
CA LEU A 265 -31.73 19.39 30.79
C LEU A 265 -33.06 19.71 30.08
N ALA A 266 -33.07 19.71 28.74
CA ALA A 266 -34.29 19.93 27.96
C ALA A 266 -35.34 18.84 28.21
N ILE A 267 -34.92 17.58 28.33
CA ILE A 267 -35.79 16.45 28.68
C ILE A 267 -36.38 16.65 30.07
N LYS A 268 -35.58 17.04 31.07
CA LYS A 268 -36.08 17.34 32.43
C LYS A 268 -37.13 18.45 32.43
N PHE A 269 -36.94 19.51 31.63
CA PHE A 269 -37.95 20.56 31.49
C PHE A 269 -39.21 20.08 30.77
N LYS A 270 -39.08 19.18 29.79
CA LYS A 270 -40.20 18.53 29.11
C LYS A 270 -41.03 17.68 30.06
N ASP A 271 -40.39 16.90 30.91
CA ASP A 271 -41.08 16.04 31.87
C ASP A 271 -41.82 16.87 32.92
N LYS A 272 -41.17 17.88 33.50
CA LYS A 272 -41.82 18.83 34.42
C LYS A 272 -43.01 19.54 33.78
N ARG A 273 -42.87 20.00 32.53
CA ARG A 273 -43.99 20.61 31.77
C ARG A 273 -45.14 19.61 31.58
N ASN A 274 -44.83 18.35 31.28
CA ASN A 274 -45.85 17.32 31.08
C ASN A 274 -46.58 16.99 32.39
N GLU A 275 -45.89 16.97 33.53
CA GLU A 275 -46.50 16.83 34.87
C GLU A 275 -47.45 17.98 35.17
N ILE A 276 -47.00 19.23 34.97
CA ILE A 276 -47.84 20.41 35.18
C ILE A 276 -49.06 20.39 34.24
N ASN A 277 -48.88 19.97 32.99
CA ASN A 277 -49.99 19.84 32.04
C ASN A 277 -51.04 18.81 32.49
N LYS A 278 -50.62 17.70 33.10
CA LYS A 278 -51.55 16.73 33.71
C LYS A 278 -52.36 17.40 34.83
N MET A 279 -51.69 18.14 35.72
CA MET A 279 -52.37 18.88 36.80
C MET A 279 -53.32 19.96 36.25
N VAL A 280 -52.95 20.66 35.17
CA VAL A 280 -53.81 21.61 34.47
C VAL A 280 -55.05 20.91 33.93
N GLU A 281 -54.88 19.72 33.33
CA GLU A 281 -55.98 18.95 32.78
C GLU A 281 -56.95 18.47 33.86
N GLU A 282 -56.44 17.97 34.99
CA GLU A 282 -57.24 17.59 36.16
C GLU A 282 -58.02 18.78 36.72
N ASN A 283 -57.38 19.93 36.92
CA ASN A 283 -58.06 21.13 37.39
C ASN A 283 -59.10 21.62 36.36
N LYS A 284 -58.85 21.50 35.05
CA LYS A 284 -59.84 21.78 33.99
C LYS A 284 -61.03 20.82 34.08
N ARG A 285 -60.81 19.52 34.32
CA ARG A 285 -61.86 18.51 34.51
C ARG A 285 -62.72 18.84 35.72
N LEU A 286 -62.11 19.07 36.89
CA LEU A 286 -62.80 19.44 38.13
C LEU A 286 -63.57 20.76 38.00
N ARG A 287 -62.99 21.76 37.33
CA ARG A 287 -63.67 23.03 37.01
C ARG A 287 -64.88 22.79 36.10
N ASN A 288 -64.72 21.97 35.06
CA ASN A 288 -65.80 21.68 34.12
C ASN A 288 -66.93 20.90 34.78
N GLU A 289 -66.63 19.94 35.67
CA GLU A 289 -67.62 19.24 36.48
C GLU A 289 -68.36 20.16 37.45
N THR A 290 -67.62 21.04 38.12
CA THR A 290 -68.19 22.06 39.01
C THR A 290 -69.11 23.00 38.22
N ASN A 291 -68.68 23.44 37.04
CA ASN A 291 -69.49 24.25 36.13
C ASN A 291 -70.71 23.50 35.59
N LYS A 292 -70.60 22.19 35.31
CA LYS A 292 -71.75 21.33 34.96
C LYS A 292 -72.74 21.26 36.12
N LYS A 293 -72.28 21.11 37.37
CA LYS A 293 -73.13 21.13 38.58
C LYS A 293 -73.80 22.50 38.78
N ILE A 294 -73.06 23.60 38.58
CA ILE A 294 -73.61 24.98 38.60
C ILE A 294 -74.67 25.15 37.50
N ARG A 295 -74.41 24.70 36.27
CA ARG A 295 -75.38 24.76 35.17
C ARG A 295 -76.63 23.94 35.48
N LYS A 296 -76.50 22.72 36.02
CA LYS A 296 -77.65 21.89 36.43
C LYS A 296 -78.51 22.58 37.50
N LEU A 297 -77.89 23.21 38.50
CA LEU A 297 -78.59 23.99 39.54
C LEU A 297 -79.32 25.20 38.95
N LYS A 298 -78.68 25.91 38.02
CA LYS A 298 -79.30 27.03 37.26
C LYS A 298 -80.39 26.59 36.28
N TRP A 299 -80.39 25.34 35.82
CA TRP A 299 -81.33 24.80 34.82
C TRP A 299 -82.56 24.08 35.42
N SER A 300 -82.73 24.18 36.74
CA SER A 300 -83.97 23.81 37.44
C SER A 300 -85.18 24.57 36.86
N SER A 301 -86.40 24.02 36.99
CA SER A 301 -87.64 24.59 36.44
C SER A 301 -87.83 26.07 36.78
N THR A 302 -87.46 26.45 38.01
CA THR A 302 -87.44 27.83 38.52
C THR A 302 -86.30 28.67 37.90
N GLY A 303 -85.12 28.09 37.71
CA GLY A 303 -83.96 28.75 37.12
C GLY A 303 -84.07 29.02 35.61
N ARG A 304 -84.78 28.18 34.82
CA ARG A 304 -85.04 28.44 33.39
C ARG A 304 -85.97 29.63 33.17
N LYS A 305 -87.04 29.75 33.95
CA LYS A 305 -87.96 30.90 33.88
C LYS A 305 -87.21 32.19 34.22
N ARG A 306 -86.40 32.16 35.29
CA ARG A 306 -85.53 33.27 35.68
C ARG A 306 -84.51 33.66 34.61
N LEU A 307 -83.81 32.70 34.00
CA LEU A 307 -82.78 32.98 32.98
C LEU A 307 -83.38 33.59 31.69
N LYS A 308 -84.63 33.23 31.35
CA LYS A 308 -85.36 33.86 30.24
C LYS A 308 -85.69 35.32 30.56
N LEU A 309 -86.26 35.57 31.75
CA LEU A 309 -86.57 36.91 32.24
C LEU A 309 -85.30 37.79 32.34
N GLU A 310 -84.19 37.29 32.89
CA GLU A 310 -82.91 38.03 32.98
C GLU A 310 -82.33 38.37 31.59
N LYS A 311 -82.45 37.46 30.61
CA LYS A 311 -82.01 37.74 29.23
C LYS A 311 -82.90 38.75 28.52
N GLU A 312 -84.21 38.73 28.77
CA GLU A 312 -85.16 39.70 28.21
C GLU A 312 -84.95 41.08 28.84
N ILE A 313 -84.78 41.16 30.16
CA ILE A 313 -84.41 42.42 30.84
C ILE A 313 -83.12 42.97 30.25
N LYS A 314 -82.06 42.17 30.14
CA LYS A 314 -80.77 42.64 29.60
C LYS A 314 -80.86 43.08 28.14
N LYS A 315 -81.71 42.45 27.33
CA LYS A 315 -81.97 42.89 25.96
C LYS A 315 -82.69 44.23 25.92
N ILE A 316 -83.70 44.41 26.76
CA ILE A 316 -84.44 45.68 26.82
C ILE A 316 -83.57 46.79 27.40
N ASP A 317 -82.81 46.53 28.48
CA ASP A 317 -81.84 47.48 29.06
C ASP A 317 -80.80 47.89 28.00
N ASN A 318 -80.22 46.95 27.25
CA ASN A 318 -79.31 47.29 26.15
C ASN A 318 -79.99 48.13 25.05
N ILE A 319 -81.27 47.90 24.74
CA ILE A 319 -82.01 48.67 23.73
C ILE A 319 -82.25 50.10 24.24
N ILE A 320 -82.59 50.28 25.51
CA ILE A 320 -82.74 51.60 26.15
C ILE A 320 -81.39 52.33 26.17
N GLU A 321 -80.29 51.64 26.50
CA GLU A 321 -78.95 52.25 26.59
C GLU A 321 -78.35 52.63 25.21
N THR A 322 -78.74 51.95 24.13
CA THR A 322 -78.11 52.12 22.81
C THR A 322 -78.96 52.84 21.77
N GLN A 323 -80.27 53.04 22.00
CA GLN A 323 -81.18 53.66 21.03
C GLN A 323 -81.84 54.93 21.59
N VAL A 324 -81.90 55.99 20.78
CA VAL A 324 -82.65 57.22 21.10
C VAL A 324 -84.13 56.97 20.81
N LEU A 325 -84.95 56.90 21.86
CA LEU A 325 -86.36 56.50 21.78
C LEU A 325 -87.29 57.68 22.08
N ASP A 326 -88.53 57.60 21.57
CA ASP A 326 -89.60 58.56 21.89
C ASP A 326 -90.08 58.35 23.34
N MET A 327 -90.39 59.43 24.06
CA MET A 327 -90.62 59.46 25.51
C MET A 327 -91.74 58.51 25.96
N LYS A 328 -92.72 58.23 25.09
CA LYS A 328 -93.78 57.23 25.34
C LYS A 328 -93.27 55.79 25.25
N LYS A 329 -92.45 55.47 24.23
CA LYS A 329 -91.90 54.13 24.00
C LYS A 329 -90.84 53.76 25.03
N GLU A 330 -90.05 54.74 25.46
CA GLU A 330 -89.09 54.56 26.54
C GLU A 330 -89.80 54.23 27.87
N ASN A 331 -90.85 54.98 28.22
CA ASN A 331 -91.66 54.70 29.42
C ASN A 331 -92.35 53.33 29.38
N GLU A 332 -92.83 52.86 28.22
CA GLU A 332 -93.38 51.52 28.06
C GLU A 332 -92.32 50.42 28.27
N LEU A 333 -91.11 50.59 27.72
CA LEU A 333 -90.01 49.64 27.91
C LEU A 333 -89.54 49.62 29.36
N VAL A 334 -89.46 50.78 30.02
CA VAL A 334 -89.11 50.90 31.45
C VAL A 334 -90.17 50.23 32.33
N ASN A 335 -91.47 50.45 32.05
CA ASN A 335 -92.55 49.78 32.77
C ASN A 335 -92.51 48.26 32.58
N ARG A 336 -92.24 47.80 31.35
CA ARG A 336 -92.07 46.37 31.06
C ARG A 336 -90.85 45.76 31.75
N VAL A 337 -89.73 46.49 31.83
CA VAL A 337 -88.56 46.08 32.63
C VAL A 337 -88.92 46.02 34.11
N ASN A 338 -89.69 46.98 34.64
CA ASN A 338 -90.13 47.00 36.03
C ASN A 338 -91.07 45.82 36.35
N ASP A 339 -91.99 45.48 35.46
CA ASP A 339 -92.87 44.33 35.62
C ASP A 339 -92.11 43.00 35.52
N LEU A 340 -91.19 42.87 34.56
CA LEU A 340 -90.28 41.72 34.48
C LEU A 340 -89.38 41.60 35.73
N ARG A 341 -88.94 42.73 36.30
CA ARG A 341 -88.19 42.77 37.58
C ARG A 341 -89.08 42.37 38.77
N ARG A 342 -90.36 42.73 38.79
CA ARG A 342 -91.33 42.26 39.80
C ARG A 342 -91.60 40.76 39.69
N GLU A 343 -91.74 40.24 38.47
CA GLU A 343 -91.89 38.80 38.23
C GLU A 343 -90.63 38.03 38.64
N LEU A 344 -89.44 38.59 38.37
CA LEU A 344 -88.16 38.06 38.84
C LEU A 344 -88.09 38.02 40.37
N ALA A 345 -88.58 39.06 41.05
CA ALA A 345 -88.58 39.17 42.51
C ALA A 345 -89.56 38.20 43.20
N LYS A 346 -90.67 37.83 42.54
CA LYS A 346 -91.62 36.80 43.03
C LYS A 346 -91.01 35.40 43.04
N ILE A 347 -89.98 35.15 42.23
CA ILE A 347 -89.24 33.89 42.24
C ILE A 347 -88.31 33.88 43.46
N ARG A 348 -88.82 33.42 44.62
CA ARG A 348 -87.99 33.20 45.81
C ARG A 348 -87.01 32.05 45.54
N GLU A 349 -85.71 32.34 45.62
CA GLU A 349 -84.69 31.30 45.74
C GLU A 349 -84.78 30.67 47.13
N ASP A 350 -84.73 29.34 47.21
CA ASP A 350 -84.34 28.69 48.45
C ASP A 350 -82.94 29.18 48.85
N GLU A 351 -82.82 29.79 50.02
CA GLU A 351 -81.56 30.33 50.56
C GLU A 351 -80.45 29.24 50.59
N LYS A 352 -80.86 27.97 50.73
CA LYS A 352 -80.01 26.77 50.63
C LYS A 352 -79.40 26.59 49.23
N THR A 353 -80.17 26.82 48.17
CA THR A 353 -79.72 26.68 46.77
C THR A 353 -78.76 27.80 46.39
N ARG A 354 -79.03 29.03 46.86
CA ARG A 354 -78.12 30.18 46.72
C ARG A 354 -76.79 29.94 47.43
N LYS A 355 -76.81 29.47 48.69
CA LYS A 355 -75.60 29.13 49.46
C LYS A 355 -74.80 27.99 48.79
N LYS A 356 -75.46 26.96 48.25
CA LYS A 356 -74.81 25.87 47.50
C LYS A 356 -74.19 26.36 46.18
N ALA A 357 -74.88 27.20 45.43
CA ALA A 357 -74.36 27.79 44.19
C ALA A 357 -73.15 28.71 44.45
N LEU A 358 -73.18 29.50 45.52
CA LEU A 358 -72.06 30.37 45.91
C LEU A 358 -70.81 29.57 46.31
N LYS A 359 -70.99 28.45 47.04
CA LYS A 359 -69.91 27.52 47.38
C LYS A 359 -69.28 26.89 46.14
N LEU A 360 -70.10 26.42 45.19
CA LEU A 360 -69.60 25.85 43.93
C LEU A 360 -68.93 26.90 43.03
N LYS A 361 -69.43 28.15 43.03
CA LYS A 361 -68.81 29.25 42.29
C LYS A 361 -67.40 29.56 42.83
N ARG A 362 -67.25 29.70 44.16
CA ARG A 362 -65.94 29.87 44.80
C ARG A 362 -64.99 28.70 44.51
N LEU A 363 -65.51 27.46 44.50
CA LEU A 363 -64.71 26.28 44.17
C LEU A 363 -64.26 26.30 42.70
N SER A 364 -65.14 26.69 41.77
CA SER A 364 -64.80 26.85 40.36
C SER A 364 -63.80 27.98 40.12
N GLU A 365 -63.90 29.09 40.85
CA GLU A 365 -62.95 30.21 40.78
C GLU A 365 -61.56 29.76 41.26
N LYS A 366 -61.47 29.01 42.35
CA LYS A 366 -60.21 28.40 42.82
C LYS A 366 -59.58 27.49 41.76
N TYR A 367 -60.36 26.59 41.14
CA TYR A 367 -59.83 25.74 40.07
C TYR A 367 -59.43 26.54 38.83
N HIS A 368 -60.13 27.63 38.51
CA HIS A 368 -59.76 28.51 37.41
C HIS A 368 -58.44 29.24 37.70
N GLU A 369 -58.26 29.77 38.91
CA GLU A 369 -57.01 30.42 39.34
C GLU A 369 -55.83 29.44 39.30
N ASN A 370 -56.02 28.21 39.77
CA ASN A 370 -55.00 27.15 39.69
C ASN A 370 -54.64 26.81 38.24
N VAL A 371 -55.61 26.74 37.33
CA VAL A 371 -55.35 26.51 35.89
C VAL A 371 -54.51 27.65 35.31
N VAL A 372 -54.79 28.90 35.68
CA VAL A 372 -54.03 30.06 35.18
C VAL A 372 -52.59 30.03 35.70
N LYS A 373 -52.38 29.74 36.98
CA LYS A 373 -51.03 29.63 37.59
C LYS A 373 -50.22 28.51 36.95
N LEU A 374 -50.75 27.29 36.94
CA LEU A 374 -50.09 26.12 36.36
C LEU A 374 -49.86 26.27 34.85
N SER A 375 -50.76 26.96 34.12
CA SER A 375 -50.56 27.23 32.70
C SER A 375 -49.40 28.21 32.45
N LYS A 376 -49.20 29.20 33.32
CA LYS A 376 -48.03 30.10 33.24
C LYS A 376 -46.74 29.34 33.54
N GLU A 377 -46.73 28.52 34.60
CA GLU A 377 -45.58 27.69 34.95
C GLU A 377 -45.21 26.71 33.82
N ALA A 378 -46.21 26.05 33.20
CA ALA A 378 -45.97 25.18 32.05
C ALA A 378 -45.38 25.94 30.85
N GLN A 379 -45.80 27.18 30.63
CA GLN A 379 -45.28 28.03 29.56
C GLN A 379 -43.83 28.45 29.84
N GLU A 380 -43.47 28.80 31.08
CA GLU A 380 -42.08 29.08 31.46
C GLU A 380 -41.15 27.87 31.24
N TYR A 381 -41.59 26.66 31.62
CA TYR A 381 -40.82 25.44 31.37
C TYR A 381 -40.71 25.12 29.87
N HIS A 382 -41.72 25.46 29.08
CA HIS A 382 -41.67 25.33 27.64
C HIS A 382 -40.67 26.30 27.00
N GLU A 383 -40.64 27.56 27.44
CA GLU A 383 -39.69 28.56 26.96
C GLU A 383 -38.24 28.18 27.34
N LYS A 384 -38.01 27.77 28.60
CA LYS A 384 -36.71 27.27 29.06
C LYS A 384 -36.24 26.06 28.23
N MET A 385 -37.15 25.15 27.89
CA MET A 385 -36.85 24.01 27.03
C MET A 385 -36.44 24.45 25.62
N LEU A 386 -37.18 25.38 25.00
CA LEU A 386 -36.86 25.90 23.67
C LEU A 386 -35.49 26.60 23.64
N GLU A 387 -35.14 27.33 24.69
CA GLU A 387 -33.83 27.96 24.82
C GLU A 387 -32.71 26.91 24.87
N GLN A 388 -32.90 25.81 25.61
CA GLN A 388 -31.94 24.71 25.64
C GLN A 388 -31.81 24.01 24.29
N PHE A 389 -32.90 23.82 23.54
CA PHE A 389 -32.85 23.25 22.19
C PHE A 389 -32.08 24.16 21.23
N LYS A 390 -32.35 25.47 21.22
CA LYS A 390 -31.59 26.43 20.39
C LYS A 390 -30.09 26.39 20.69
N LYS A 391 -29.71 26.41 21.98
CA LYS A 391 -28.30 26.28 22.40
C LYS A 391 -27.70 24.94 21.96
N THR A 392 -28.48 23.87 22.01
CA THR A 392 -28.04 22.54 21.58
C THR A 392 -27.78 22.49 20.08
N ASP A 393 -28.67 23.07 19.27
CA ASP A 393 -28.52 23.11 17.81
C ASP A 393 -27.29 23.94 17.39
N GLU A 394 -27.04 25.07 18.04
CA GLU A 394 -25.83 25.88 17.81
C GLU A 394 -24.53 25.13 18.15
N ILE A 395 -24.51 24.41 19.29
CA ILE A 395 -23.35 23.62 19.71
C ILE A 395 -23.16 22.43 18.76
N ARG A 396 -24.26 21.82 18.30
CA ARG A 396 -24.24 20.71 17.35
C ARG A 396 -23.65 21.15 16.01
N ALA A 397 -24.07 22.30 15.47
CA ALA A 397 -23.48 22.87 14.26
C ALA A 397 -21.96 23.08 14.40
N LYS A 398 -21.50 23.62 15.53
CA LYS A 398 -20.07 23.79 15.84
C LYS A 398 -19.34 22.44 15.97
N ALA A 399 -19.99 21.42 16.51
CA ALA A 399 -19.42 20.07 16.63
C ALA A 399 -19.28 19.41 15.26
N ASP A 400 -20.27 19.57 14.38
CA ASP A 400 -20.24 19.06 13.01
C ASP A 400 -19.14 19.74 12.19
N GLU A 401 -18.97 21.07 12.29
CA GLU A 401 -17.84 21.78 11.67
C GLU A 401 -16.48 21.29 12.19
N ALA A 402 -16.35 21.07 13.50
CA ALA A 402 -15.13 20.54 14.09
C ALA A 402 -14.84 19.12 13.58
N HIS A 403 -15.88 18.30 13.42
CA HIS A 403 -15.77 16.96 12.87
C HIS A 403 -15.36 16.97 11.40
N GLU A 404 -15.93 17.86 10.57
CA GLU A 404 -15.55 17.98 9.16
C GLU A 404 -14.07 18.38 9.04
N LYS A 405 -13.61 19.36 9.84
CA LYS A 405 -12.20 19.77 9.91
C LYS A 405 -11.30 18.63 10.37
N PHE A 406 -11.72 17.85 11.36
CA PHE A 406 -10.99 16.63 11.80
C PHE A 406 -10.82 15.63 10.65
N VAL A 407 -11.89 15.32 9.92
CA VAL A 407 -11.84 14.38 8.78
C VAL A 407 -10.91 14.90 7.68
N LYS A 408 -10.94 16.21 7.40
CA LYS A 408 -10.01 16.84 6.44
C LYS A 408 -8.55 16.68 6.87
N PHE A 409 -8.22 16.99 8.13
CA PHE A 409 -6.85 16.83 8.63
C PHE A 409 -6.40 15.37 8.67
N MET A 410 -7.28 14.43 9.01
CA MET A 410 -6.98 12.99 8.96
C MET A 410 -6.66 12.53 7.54
N LYS A 411 -7.45 12.95 6.53
CA LYS A 411 -7.18 12.62 5.13
C LYS A 411 -5.83 13.17 4.67
N LEU A 412 -5.51 14.42 5.02
CA LEU A 412 -4.21 15.04 4.71
C LEU A 412 -3.05 14.30 5.38
N ALA A 413 -3.18 13.94 6.66
CA ALA A 413 -2.18 13.17 7.39
C ALA A 413 -1.97 11.76 6.80
N SER A 414 -3.05 11.09 6.37
CA SER A 414 -2.97 9.80 5.68
C SER A 414 -2.24 9.91 4.34
N LYS A 415 -2.52 10.95 3.55
CA LYS A 415 -1.82 11.20 2.28
C LYS A 415 -0.32 11.41 2.51
N LYS A 416 0.05 12.23 3.49
CA LYS A 416 1.45 12.44 3.89
C LYS A 416 2.13 11.18 4.43
N HIS A 417 1.39 10.31 5.10
CA HIS A 417 1.90 9.02 5.53
C HIS A 417 2.17 8.06 4.35
N GLU A 418 1.35 8.11 3.30
CA GLU A 418 1.60 7.33 2.09
C GLU A 418 2.81 7.87 1.32
N GLU A 419 2.94 9.19 1.20
CA GLU A 419 4.13 9.85 0.63
C GLU A 419 5.40 9.47 1.39
N SER A 420 5.38 9.48 2.73
CA SER A 420 6.54 9.09 3.53
C SER A 420 6.89 7.60 3.40
N LYS A 421 5.91 6.71 3.22
CA LYS A 421 6.16 5.28 2.90
C LYS A 421 6.88 5.13 1.55
N LYS A 422 6.46 5.86 0.53
CA LYS A 422 7.11 5.84 -0.80
C LYS A 422 8.56 6.33 -0.70
N ILE A 423 8.81 7.41 0.04
CA ILE A 423 10.16 7.93 0.28
C ILE A 423 11.01 6.92 1.07
N MET A 424 10.47 6.27 2.11
CA MET A 424 11.18 5.20 2.84
C MET A 424 11.54 4.03 1.93
N GLY A 425 10.67 3.65 0.99
CA GLY A 425 10.97 2.63 -0.01
C GLY A 425 12.18 3.00 -0.89
N LYS A 426 12.23 4.25 -1.36
CA LYS A 426 13.37 4.78 -2.12
C LYS A 426 14.65 4.81 -1.29
N ILE A 427 14.60 5.25 -0.04
CA ILE A 427 15.76 5.24 0.87
C ILE A 427 16.29 3.81 1.09
N LYS A 428 15.41 2.81 1.19
CA LYS A 428 15.84 1.41 1.28
C LYS A 428 16.58 0.95 0.03
N GLN A 429 16.08 1.28 -1.17
CA GLN A 429 16.75 0.96 -2.43
C GLN A 429 18.14 1.62 -2.50
N VAL A 430 18.21 2.92 -2.18
CA VAL A 430 19.49 3.65 -2.15
C VAL A 430 20.44 3.07 -1.11
N ASN A 431 19.97 2.63 0.06
CA ASN A 431 20.84 1.99 1.05
C ASN A 431 21.36 0.62 0.58
N ILE A 432 20.57 -0.15 -0.16
CA ILE A 432 21.03 -1.40 -0.79
C ILE A 432 22.11 -1.08 -1.82
N GLU A 433 21.90 -0.05 -2.63
CA GLU A 433 22.87 0.44 -3.62
C GLU A 433 24.18 0.90 -2.96
N ILE A 434 24.12 1.72 -1.90
CA ILE A 434 25.29 2.11 -1.10
C ILE A 434 26.02 0.89 -0.54
N LYS A 435 25.28 -0.10 -0.02
CA LYS A 435 25.88 -1.34 0.52
C LYS A 435 26.58 -2.14 -0.57
N ARG A 436 25.98 -2.22 -1.77
CA ARG A 436 26.61 -2.85 -2.95
C ARG A 436 27.89 -2.12 -3.35
N ILE A 437 27.85 -0.80 -3.44
CA ILE A 437 29.03 0.02 -3.80
C ILE A 437 30.13 -0.12 -2.73
N LYS A 438 29.80 -0.03 -1.43
CA LYS A 438 30.79 -0.23 -0.35
C LYS A 438 31.39 -1.63 -0.35
N SER A 439 30.58 -2.67 -0.52
CA SER A 439 31.10 -4.04 -0.63
C SER A 439 32.00 -4.22 -1.85
N ARG A 440 31.70 -3.53 -2.97
CA ARG A 440 32.58 -3.48 -4.14
C ARG A 440 33.89 -2.77 -3.83
N MET A 441 33.87 -1.63 -3.13
CA MET A 441 35.08 -0.91 -2.69
C MET A 441 35.94 -1.75 -1.75
N ASP A 442 35.35 -2.40 -0.74
CA ASP A 442 36.07 -3.25 0.21
C ASP A 442 36.72 -4.46 -0.49
N LYS A 443 36.05 -5.05 -1.49
CA LYS A 443 36.61 -6.13 -2.32
C LYS A 443 37.74 -5.64 -3.21
N VAL A 444 37.62 -4.45 -3.80
CA VAL A 444 38.69 -3.82 -4.59
C VAL A 444 39.92 -3.53 -3.73
N ASP A 445 39.73 -3.03 -2.51
CA ASP A 445 40.83 -2.78 -1.57
C ASP A 445 41.47 -4.09 -1.09
N ALA A 446 40.67 -5.13 -0.85
CA ALA A 446 41.18 -6.48 -0.54
C ALA A 446 41.97 -7.09 -1.71
N ALA A 447 41.48 -6.96 -2.94
CA ALA A 447 42.15 -7.44 -4.15
C ALA A 447 43.44 -6.66 -4.44
N LYS A 448 43.44 -5.32 -4.29
CA LYS A 448 44.66 -4.50 -4.36
C LYS A 448 45.68 -4.94 -3.32
N ASN A 449 45.26 -5.16 -2.07
CA ASN A 449 46.14 -5.64 -1.01
C ASN A 449 46.69 -7.05 -1.29
N HIS A 450 45.89 -7.94 -1.87
CA HIS A 450 46.32 -9.27 -2.27
C HIS A 450 47.34 -9.21 -3.41
N LYS A 451 47.09 -8.41 -4.45
CA LYS A 451 48.01 -8.20 -5.58
C LYS A 451 49.32 -7.57 -5.10
N ARG A 452 49.26 -6.63 -4.14
CA ARG A 452 50.45 -6.04 -3.49
C ARG A 452 51.26 -7.08 -2.73
N ARG A 453 50.60 -7.96 -1.96
CA ARG A 453 51.24 -9.08 -1.24
C ARG A 453 51.91 -10.09 -2.18
N ILE A 454 51.27 -10.45 -3.29
CA ILE A 454 51.85 -11.35 -4.29
C ILE A 454 53.08 -10.72 -4.94
N LEU A 455 53.00 -9.43 -5.31
CA LEU A 455 54.13 -8.71 -5.90
C LEU A 455 55.29 -8.56 -4.90
N GLU A 456 55.00 -8.24 -3.64
CA GLU A 456 56.00 -8.17 -2.58
C GLU A 456 56.65 -9.53 -2.32
N LYS A 457 55.88 -10.63 -2.36
CA LYS A 457 56.41 -12.00 -2.23
C LYS A 457 57.31 -12.39 -3.41
N LYS A 458 56.92 -12.10 -4.65
CA LYS A 458 57.76 -12.32 -5.84
C LYS A 458 59.07 -11.52 -5.79
N LYS A 459 59.00 -10.25 -5.38
CA LYS A 459 60.19 -9.42 -5.16
C LYS A 459 61.10 -10.01 -4.07
N ALA A 460 60.52 -10.51 -2.98
CA ALA A 460 61.30 -11.15 -1.92
C ALA A 460 61.97 -12.46 -2.41
N GLU A 461 61.30 -13.25 -3.26
CA GLU A 461 61.88 -14.45 -3.87
C GLU A 461 63.01 -14.14 -4.89
N GLU A 462 62.89 -13.04 -5.65
CA GLU A 462 63.96 -12.56 -6.54
C GLU A 462 65.18 -12.04 -5.76
N ILE A 463 64.95 -11.29 -4.68
CA ILE A 463 66.00 -10.83 -3.77
C ILE A 463 66.69 -12.03 -3.12
N TYR A 464 65.96 -13.09 -2.74
CA TYR A 464 66.53 -14.32 -2.22
C TYR A 464 67.39 -15.06 -3.25
N LYS A 465 67.00 -15.08 -4.54
CA LYS A 465 67.84 -15.61 -5.62
C LYS A 465 69.13 -14.80 -5.79
N LEU A 466 69.04 -13.47 -5.80
CA LEU A 466 70.21 -12.58 -5.88
C LEU A 466 71.16 -12.71 -4.69
N PHE A 467 70.61 -13.01 -3.50
CA PHE A 467 71.39 -13.34 -2.31
C PHE A 467 72.13 -14.68 -2.47
N LYS A 468 71.46 -15.71 -3.00
CA LYS A 468 72.03 -17.03 -3.28
C LYS A 468 73.16 -16.97 -4.31
N ASP A 469 73.09 -16.01 -5.23
CA ASP A 469 74.11 -15.71 -6.24
C ASP A 469 75.24 -14.78 -5.72
N GLY A 470 75.26 -14.45 -4.42
CA GLY A 470 76.42 -13.82 -3.75
C GLY A 470 76.45 -12.29 -3.69
N LYS A 471 75.34 -11.60 -3.99
CA LYS A 471 75.26 -10.13 -3.84
C LYS A 471 74.90 -9.71 -2.41
N LYS A 472 75.48 -8.59 -1.93
CA LYS A 472 75.20 -8.00 -0.61
C LYS A 472 73.81 -7.36 -0.58
N LEU A 473 72.98 -7.75 0.41
CA LEU A 473 71.65 -7.17 0.64
C LEU A 473 71.70 -5.87 1.46
N THR A 474 70.73 -4.99 1.22
CA THR A 474 70.44 -3.82 2.06
C THR A 474 69.49 -4.15 3.22
N LYS A 475 69.42 -3.26 4.23
CA LYS A 475 68.65 -3.49 5.48
C LYS A 475 67.14 -3.64 5.23
N ASP A 476 66.61 -2.93 4.24
CA ASP A 476 65.18 -2.97 3.88
C ASP A 476 64.81 -4.27 3.14
N GLU A 477 65.71 -4.81 2.32
CA GLU A 477 65.55 -6.09 1.63
C GLU A 477 65.54 -7.28 2.61
N LEU A 478 66.32 -7.18 3.70
CA LEU A 478 66.41 -8.18 4.75
C LEU A 478 65.13 -8.22 5.62
N LEU A 479 64.53 -7.05 5.90
CA LEU A 479 63.23 -6.91 6.57
C LEU A 479 62.07 -7.48 5.72
N LEU A 480 62.14 -7.32 4.40
CA LEU A 480 61.13 -7.88 3.47
C LEU A 480 61.16 -9.42 3.48
N LEU A 481 62.35 -10.03 3.52
CA LEU A 481 62.53 -11.49 3.59
C LEU A 481 61.99 -12.09 4.91
N GLN A 482 62.25 -11.42 6.04
CA GLN A 482 61.69 -11.83 7.34
C GLN A 482 60.16 -11.74 7.38
N ARG A 483 59.58 -10.68 6.79
CA ARG A 483 58.13 -10.47 6.79
C ARG A 483 57.36 -11.58 6.08
N TYR A 484 57.96 -12.19 5.06
CA TYR A 484 57.38 -13.30 4.29
C TYR A 484 57.94 -14.69 4.66
N LYS A 485 58.76 -14.79 5.72
CA LYS A 485 59.37 -16.05 6.22
C LYS A 485 60.16 -16.82 5.15
N ILE A 486 60.87 -16.11 4.28
CA ILE A 486 61.70 -16.72 3.23
C ILE A 486 63.12 -17.03 3.78
N VAL A 487 63.52 -16.37 4.87
CA VAL A 487 64.76 -16.60 5.62
C VAL A 487 64.48 -16.70 7.11
#